data_AF-A0A7K3DGG7-F1
#
_entry.id   AF-A0A7K3DGG7-F1
#
_cell.length_a   1.000
_cell.length_b   1.000
_cell.length_c   1.000
_cell.angle_alpha   90.00
_cell.angle_beta   90.00
_cell.angle_gamma   90.00
#
_symmetry.space_group_name_H-M   'P 1'
#
loop_
_entity.id
_entity.type
_entity.pdbx_description
1 polymer ?
#
loop_
_entity_poly.entity_id
_entity_poly.type
_entity_poly.pdbx_seq_one_letter_code
_entity_poly.pdbx_strand_id
1 'polypeptide(L)'
;STALPARAAGPDTGSGSGHGRDVGIDTVVASAHAAGLRGVLVVTPPSADQATYVVKENTRHWPERQDSVAVDPRTGTVTDHARWADHPVLAKMTRWGIDAHMGLLFGLANQIVLALLALALIGMILGGYRMWWLRRPTRAGGPAFGRPPLPGGWRRLPGRFLAPALLLTAVTGYFVPLFGLPLLVFLVVDLIVGARRGRRTARTEAAA
;
A
#
# COMPACT_ATOMS: atom_id res chain seq x y z
N SER A 1 -9.21 -42.92 8.31
CA SER A 1 -10.39 -42.91 9.20
C SER A 1 -10.05 -42.23 10.48
N THR A 2 -10.46 -40.97 10.62
CA THR A 2 -10.27 -40.19 11.84
C THR A 2 -11.65 -39.70 12.23
N ALA A 3 -12.21 -40.31 13.28
CA ALA A 3 -13.55 -40.00 13.77
C ALA A 3 -13.57 -38.62 14.45
N LEU A 4 -14.52 -37.78 14.07
CA LEU A 4 -14.83 -36.53 14.77
C LEU A 4 -15.59 -36.87 16.07
N PRO A 5 -15.23 -36.29 17.23
CA PRO A 5 -16.02 -36.47 18.45
C PRO A 5 -17.36 -35.74 18.31
N ALA A 6 -18.42 -36.40 18.76
CA ALA A 6 -19.78 -35.86 18.80
C ALA A 6 -19.81 -34.56 19.62
N ARG A 7 -20.35 -33.49 19.01
CA ARG A 7 -20.59 -32.22 19.68
C ARG A 7 -21.72 -32.43 20.69
N ALA A 8 -21.36 -32.44 21.98
CA ALA A 8 -22.31 -32.37 23.07
C ALA A 8 -23.14 -31.09 22.93
N ALA A 9 -24.47 -31.26 22.95
CA ALA A 9 -25.41 -30.16 23.08
C ALA A 9 -25.23 -29.54 24.48
N GLY A 10 -24.49 -28.44 24.54
CA GLY A 10 -24.42 -27.56 25.71
C GLY A 10 -25.52 -26.49 25.63
N PRO A 11 -26.03 -26.03 26.78
CA PRO A 11 -27.24 -25.23 26.87
C PRO A 11 -27.11 -23.86 26.19
N ASP A 12 -28.24 -23.46 25.65
CA ASP A 12 -28.62 -22.20 25.02
C ASP A 12 -28.04 -21.02 25.81
N THR A 13 -26.86 -20.57 25.38
CA THR A 13 -26.16 -19.45 26.00
C THR A 13 -26.68 -18.15 25.42
N GLY A 14 -27.57 -17.52 26.19
CA GLY A 14 -27.58 -16.07 26.33
C GLY A 14 -28.11 -15.28 25.13
N SER A 15 -29.44 -15.14 25.13
CA SER A 15 -30.11 -13.94 24.64
C SER A 15 -29.35 -12.69 25.13
N GLY A 16 -28.63 -12.05 24.23
CA GLY A 16 -28.02 -10.74 24.44
C GLY A 16 -29.13 -9.71 24.59
N SER A 17 -29.27 -9.23 25.82
CA SER A 17 -30.23 -8.23 26.26
C SER A 17 -30.16 -6.91 25.49
N GLY A 18 -31.30 -6.46 24.95
CA GLY A 18 -31.71 -5.06 25.09
C GLY A 18 -31.53 -4.11 23.90
N HIS A 19 -32.05 -4.43 22.72
CA HIS A 19 -32.49 -3.41 21.74
C HIS A 19 -33.89 -3.81 21.26
N GLY A 20 -34.88 -2.92 21.40
CA GLY A 20 -36.29 -3.26 21.16
C GLY A 20 -36.55 -3.80 19.75
N ARG A 21 -37.17 -4.99 19.66
CA ARG A 21 -37.53 -5.71 18.42
C ARG A 21 -36.46 -5.58 17.32
N ASP A 22 -35.26 -6.06 17.61
CA ASP A 22 -34.27 -6.33 16.58
C ASP A 22 -34.65 -7.64 15.84
N VAL A 23 -34.65 -7.62 14.51
CA VAL A 23 -34.89 -8.80 13.66
C VAL A 23 -33.78 -9.84 13.78
N GLY A 24 -32.62 -9.46 14.32
CA GLY A 24 -31.50 -10.37 14.55
C GLY A 24 -30.63 -10.61 13.31
N ILE A 25 -29.42 -11.11 13.56
CA ILE A 25 -28.36 -11.26 12.54
C ILE A 25 -28.78 -12.21 11.41
N ASP A 26 -29.50 -13.29 11.71
CA ASP A 26 -29.90 -14.29 10.71
C ASP A 26 -30.85 -13.69 9.66
N THR A 27 -31.80 -12.85 10.09
CA THR A 27 -32.70 -12.14 9.17
C THR A 27 -31.94 -11.10 8.35
N VAL A 28 -30.99 -10.40 8.95
CA VAL A 28 -30.12 -9.43 8.25
C VAL A 28 -29.29 -10.12 7.16
N VAL A 29 -28.72 -11.30 7.45
CA VAL A 29 -27.96 -12.11 6.50
C VAL A 29 -28.86 -12.62 5.38
N ALA A 30 -30.08 -13.09 5.69
CA ALA A 30 -31.06 -13.50 4.69
C ALA A 30 -31.45 -12.34 3.76
N SER A 31 -31.70 -11.15 4.29
CA SER A 31 -31.99 -9.94 3.52
C SER A 31 -30.81 -9.54 2.63
N ALA A 32 -29.57 -9.65 3.12
CA ALA A 32 -28.37 -9.37 2.32
C ALA A 32 -28.19 -10.35 1.16
N HIS A 33 -28.47 -11.65 1.36
CA HIS A 33 -28.48 -12.64 0.29
C HIS A 33 -29.59 -12.39 -0.74
N ALA A 34 -30.79 -12.01 -0.29
CA ALA A 34 -31.89 -11.62 -1.16
C ALA A 34 -31.56 -10.36 -2.00
N ALA A 35 -30.76 -9.45 -1.45
CA ALA A 35 -30.24 -8.28 -2.16
C ALA A 35 -29.13 -8.60 -3.18
N GLY A 36 -28.65 -9.84 -3.22
CA GLY A 36 -27.71 -10.33 -4.24
C GLY A 36 -26.27 -10.48 -3.77
N LEU A 37 -25.95 -10.23 -2.49
CA LEU A 37 -24.62 -10.48 -1.96
C LEU A 37 -24.42 -12.01 -1.83
N ARG A 38 -23.38 -12.55 -2.48
CA ARG A 38 -23.14 -14.00 -2.55
C ARG A 38 -21.77 -14.45 -2.01
N GLY A 39 -20.87 -13.52 -1.74
CA GLY A 39 -19.55 -13.81 -1.20
C GLY A 39 -19.49 -13.87 0.32
N VAL A 40 -18.27 -13.68 0.85
CA VAL A 40 -18.03 -13.69 2.30
C VAL A 40 -18.60 -12.41 2.90
N LEU A 41 -19.62 -12.56 3.74
CA LEU A 41 -20.30 -11.44 4.38
C LEU A 41 -19.62 -11.07 5.71
N VAL A 42 -19.39 -9.77 5.90
CA VAL A 42 -19.02 -9.19 7.18
C VAL A 42 -20.20 -8.34 7.65
N VAL A 43 -20.86 -8.78 8.71
CA VAL A 43 -21.99 -8.08 9.32
C VAL A 43 -21.47 -7.22 10.46
N THR A 44 -21.72 -5.92 10.39
CA THR A 44 -21.43 -4.98 11.48
C THR A 44 -22.75 -4.60 12.15
N PRO A 45 -22.92 -4.90 13.46
CA PRO A 45 -24.14 -4.54 14.18
C PRO A 45 -24.28 -3.02 14.35
N PRO A 46 -25.50 -2.52 14.54
CA PRO A 46 -25.74 -1.11 14.80
C PRO A 46 -25.02 -0.67 16.08
N SER A 47 -24.53 0.56 16.07
CA SER A 47 -23.84 1.21 17.19
C SER A 47 -24.49 2.57 17.48
N ALA A 48 -24.05 3.26 18.53
CA ALA A 48 -24.60 4.57 18.90
C ALA A 48 -24.58 5.58 17.72
N ASP A 49 -23.59 5.46 16.83
CA ASP A 49 -23.41 6.35 15.67
C ASP A 49 -24.00 5.78 14.36
N GLN A 50 -24.42 4.51 14.35
CA GLN A 50 -25.00 3.83 13.19
C GLN A 50 -26.22 3.01 13.59
N ALA A 51 -27.41 3.52 13.27
CA ALA A 51 -28.68 2.90 13.62
C ALA A 51 -29.06 1.67 12.75
N THR A 52 -28.23 1.29 11.79
CA THR A 52 -28.51 0.19 10.84
C THR A 52 -27.44 -0.89 10.90
N TYR A 53 -27.83 -2.14 10.63
CA TYR A 53 -26.87 -3.19 10.32
C TYR A 53 -26.19 -2.89 8.99
N VAL A 54 -24.86 -3.02 8.94
CA VAL A 54 -24.11 -2.85 7.69
C VAL A 54 -23.51 -4.20 7.31
N VAL A 55 -23.95 -4.73 6.18
CA VAL A 55 -23.46 -6.00 5.63
C VAL A 55 -22.59 -5.71 4.41
N LYS A 56 -21.33 -6.12 4.46
CA LYS A 56 -20.36 -5.91 3.38
C LYS A 56 -19.87 -7.23 2.83
N GLU A 57 -19.78 -7.33 1.51
CA GLU A 57 -19.06 -8.41 0.85
C GLU A 57 -17.55 -8.15 0.95
N ASN A 58 -16.81 -9.10 1.52
CA ASN A 58 -15.35 -9.06 1.72
C ASN A 58 -14.68 -10.19 0.92
N THR A 59 -15.05 -10.31 -0.36
CA THR A 59 -14.46 -11.29 -1.27
C THR A 59 -13.09 -10.80 -1.72
N ARG A 60 -12.03 -11.31 -1.08
CA ARG A 60 -10.62 -10.90 -1.31
C ARG A 60 -9.93 -11.57 -2.50
N HIS A 61 -10.69 -12.06 -3.47
CA HIS A 61 -10.15 -12.68 -4.67
C HIS A 61 -10.84 -12.13 -5.90
N TRP A 62 -10.10 -12.02 -7.00
CA TRP A 62 -10.64 -11.56 -8.27
C TRP A 62 -11.65 -12.59 -8.84
N PRO A 63 -12.83 -12.18 -9.35
CA PRO A 63 -13.33 -10.81 -9.51
C PRO A 63 -13.75 -10.14 -8.20
N GLU A 64 -13.32 -8.89 -8.00
CA GLU A 64 -13.64 -8.13 -6.79
C GLU A 64 -15.15 -7.89 -6.66
N ARG A 65 -15.75 -8.42 -5.59
CA ARG A 65 -17.14 -8.16 -5.22
C ARG A 65 -17.15 -7.52 -3.83
N GLN A 66 -17.31 -6.20 -3.81
CA GLN A 66 -17.32 -5.36 -2.61
C GLN A 66 -18.67 -4.63 -2.47
N ASP A 67 -19.76 -5.31 -2.81
CA ASP A 67 -21.09 -4.74 -2.62
C ASP A 67 -21.41 -4.65 -1.12
N SER A 68 -22.15 -3.62 -0.72
CA SER A 68 -22.58 -3.46 0.67
C SER A 68 -24.01 -2.98 0.78
N VAL A 69 -24.73 -3.49 1.78
CA VAL A 69 -26.12 -3.16 2.04
C VAL A 69 -26.29 -2.74 3.49
N ALA A 70 -27.13 -1.72 3.70
CA ALA A 70 -27.61 -1.33 5.02
C ALA A 70 -28.98 -1.96 5.25
N VAL A 71 -29.19 -2.54 6.43
CA VAL A 71 -30.45 -3.20 6.81
C VAL A 71 -30.98 -2.55 8.09
N ASP A 72 -32.26 -2.18 8.09
CA ASP A 72 -32.93 -1.64 9.27
C ASP A 72 -33.12 -2.75 10.32
N PRO A 73 -32.64 -2.59 11.56
CA PRO A 73 -32.75 -3.57 12.63
C PRO A 73 -34.19 -3.85 13.07
N ARG A 74 -35.13 -2.92 12.85
CA ARG A 74 -36.52 -3.05 13.30
C ARG A 74 -37.42 -3.78 12.32
N THR A 75 -37.14 -3.64 11.03
CA THR A 75 -37.99 -4.18 9.94
C THR A 75 -37.30 -5.28 9.13
N GLY A 76 -35.97 -5.37 9.19
CA GLY A 76 -35.18 -6.27 8.34
C GLY A 76 -35.14 -5.86 6.88
N THR A 77 -35.63 -4.66 6.54
CA THR A 77 -35.64 -4.15 5.16
C THR A 77 -34.30 -3.51 4.80
N VAL A 78 -33.84 -3.74 3.58
CA VAL A 78 -32.67 -3.06 3.02
C VAL A 78 -33.00 -1.59 2.80
N THR A 79 -32.28 -0.71 3.49
CA THR A 79 -32.48 0.75 3.42
C THR A 79 -31.56 1.41 2.41
N ASP A 80 -30.37 0.86 2.20
CA ASP A 80 -29.39 1.39 1.26
C ASP A 80 -28.57 0.25 0.62
N HIS A 81 -28.11 0.47 -0.61
CA HIS A 81 -27.34 -0.49 -1.39
C HIS A 81 -26.23 0.22 -2.17
N ALA A 82 -24.99 0.03 -1.73
CA ALA A 82 -23.81 0.51 -2.41
C ALA A 82 -23.17 -0.64 -3.21
N ARG A 83 -23.35 -0.59 -4.54
CA ARG A 83 -22.77 -1.55 -5.48
C ARG A 83 -21.41 -1.08 -5.94
N TRP A 84 -20.46 -2.00 -6.06
CA TRP A 84 -19.12 -1.74 -6.58
C TRP A 84 -19.15 -1.08 -7.97
N ALA A 85 -20.13 -1.46 -8.81
CA ALA A 85 -20.32 -0.88 -10.14
C ALA A 85 -20.49 0.66 -10.10
N ASP A 86 -21.13 1.18 -9.06
CA ASP A 86 -21.50 2.59 -8.93
C ASP A 86 -20.42 3.44 -8.23
N HIS A 87 -19.31 2.82 -7.78
CA HIS A 87 -18.21 3.56 -7.16
C HIS A 87 -17.51 4.51 -8.14
N PRO A 88 -17.08 5.71 -7.69
CA PRO A 88 -16.26 6.62 -8.49
C PRO A 88 -14.98 5.94 -8.99
N VAL A 89 -14.54 6.28 -10.20
CA VAL A 89 -13.34 5.68 -10.82
C VAL A 89 -12.10 5.84 -9.93
N LEU A 90 -11.93 7.01 -9.30
CA LEU A 90 -10.81 7.26 -8.40
C LEU A 90 -10.83 6.30 -7.19
N ALA A 91 -12.00 6.05 -6.60
CA ALA A 91 -12.16 5.12 -5.49
C ALA A 91 -11.80 3.68 -5.91
N LYS A 92 -12.19 3.27 -7.13
CA LYS A 92 -11.82 1.98 -7.70
C LYS A 92 -10.32 1.85 -7.91
N MET A 93 -9.68 2.89 -8.46
CA MET A 93 -8.23 2.93 -8.66
C MET A 93 -7.46 2.84 -7.34
N THR A 94 -7.87 3.58 -6.32
CA THR A 94 -7.26 3.50 -4.99
C THR A 94 -7.39 2.09 -4.41
N ARG A 95 -8.58 1.48 -4.52
CA ARG A 95 -8.78 0.12 -4.01
C ARG A 95 -7.93 -0.91 -4.74
N TRP A 96 -7.91 -0.87 -6.07
CA TRP A 96 -7.02 -1.73 -6.86
C TRP A 96 -5.55 -1.50 -6.53
N GLY A 97 -5.15 -0.26 -6.25
CA GLY A 97 -3.79 0.06 -5.80
C GLY A 97 -3.46 -0.60 -4.46
N ILE A 98 -4.39 -0.58 -3.50
CA ILE A 98 -4.25 -1.26 -2.21
C ILE A 98 -4.16 -2.78 -2.42
N ASP A 99 -5.08 -3.35 -3.19
CA ASP A 99 -5.13 -4.80 -3.42
C ASP A 99 -3.89 -5.28 -4.20
N ALA A 100 -3.37 -4.47 -5.13
CA ALA A 100 -2.09 -4.71 -5.80
C ALA A 100 -0.92 -4.69 -4.81
N HIS A 101 -0.86 -3.69 -3.92
CA HIS A 101 0.21 -3.59 -2.93
C HIS A 101 0.17 -4.74 -1.90
N MET A 102 -1.03 -5.16 -1.49
CA MET A 102 -1.23 -6.25 -0.53
C MET A 102 -1.01 -7.64 -1.13
N GLY A 103 -0.83 -7.78 -2.45
CA GLY A 103 -0.64 -9.08 -3.10
C GLY A 103 -1.94 -9.83 -3.41
N LEU A 104 -3.10 -9.16 -3.33
CA LEU A 104 -4.43 -9.75 -3.49
C LEU A 104 -4.91 -9.72 -4.94
N LEU A 105 -4.59 -8.63 -5.65
CA LEU A 105 -4.95 -8.48 -7.05
C LEU A 105 -4.21 -9.53 -7.90
N PHE A 106 -4.90 -10.27 -8.78
CA PHE A 106 -4.32 -11.33 -9.64
C PHE A 106 -3.61 -12.50 -8.91
N GLY A 107 -3.73 -12.61 -7.59
CA GLY A 107 -3.17 -13.72 -6.80
C GLY A 107 -1.66 -13.90 -6.97
N LEU A 108 -1.25 -15.12 -7.36
CA LEU A 108 0.16 -15.54 -7.43
C LEU A 108 1.00 -14.64 -8.36
N ALA A 109 0.43 -14.17 -9.47
CA ALA A 109 1.16 -13.32 -10.42
C ALA A 109 1.65 -12.02 -9.76
N ASN A 110 0.79 -11.37 -8.98
CA ASN A 110 1.14 -10.15 -8.27
C ASN A 110 2.14 -10.39 -7.13
N GLN A 111 2.01 -11.52 -6.42
CA GLN A 111 2.99 -11.91 -5.41
C GLN A 111 4.39 -12.10 -5.99
N ILE A 112 4.50 -12.73 -7.18
CA ILE A 112 5.78 -12.88 -7.88
C ILE A 112 6.35 -11.50 -8.24
N VAL A 113 5.53 -10.60 -8.78
CA VAL A 113 5.97 -9.24 -9.14
C VAL A 113 6.48 -8.49 -7.90
N LEU A 114 5.74 -8.52 -6.79
CA LEU A 114 6.14 -7.88 -5.53
C LEU A 114 7.43 -8.50 -4.97
N ALA A 115 7.59 -9.82 -5.05
CA ALA A 115 8.80 -10.50 -4.61
C ALA A 115 10.02 -10.08 -5.46
N LEU A 116 9.88 -10.03 -6.78
CA LEU A 116 10.94 -9.57 -7.67
C LEU A 116 11.30 -8.10 -7.41
N LEU A 117 10.30 -7.25 -7.19
CA LEU A 117 10.53 -5.85 -6.84
C LEU A 117 11.29 -5.71 -5.51
N ALA A 118 10.90 -6.48 -4.49
CA ALA A 118 11.57 -6.49 -3.20
C ALA A 118 13.03 -6.95 -3.33
N LEU A 119 13.29 -8.02 -4.09
CA LEU A 119 14.65 -8.50 -4.35
C LEU A 119 15.50 -7.48 -5.11
N ALA A 120 14.92 -6.78 -6.09
CA ALA A 120 15.62 -5.71 -6.81
C ALA A 120 16.00 -4.56 -5.87
N LEU A 121 15.09 -4.15 -4.96
CA LEU A 121 15.36 -3.12 -3.95
C LEU A 121 16.47 -3.54 -2.99
N ILE A 122 16.42 -4.77 -2.49
CA ILE A 122 17.48 -5.34 -1.64
C ILE A 122 18.83 -5.33 -2.38
N GLY A 123 18.84 -5.81 -3.63
CA GLY A 123 20.03 -5.80 -4.48
C GLY A 123 20.60 -4.38 -4.67
N MET A 124 19.73 -3.38 -4.86
CA MET A 124 20.11 -1.98 -4.97
C MET A 124 20.70 -1.42 -3.67
N ILE A 125 20.10 -1.72 -2.51
CA ILE A 125 20.62 -1.31 -1.20
C ILE A 125 21.98 -1.95 -0.93
N LEU A 126 22.09 -3.27 -1.13
CA LEU A 126 23.34 -4.01 -0.95
C LEU A 126 24.42 -3.51 -1.92
N GLY A 127 24.05 -3.20 -3.16
CA GLY A 127 24.93 -2.59 -4.14
C GLY A 127 25.43 -1.21 -3.70
N GLY A 128 24.54 -0.37 -3.18
CA GLY A 128 24.87 0.93 -2.58
C GLY A 128 25.84 0.80 -1.41
N TYR A 129 25.55 -0.10 -0.48
CA TYR A 129 26.41 -0.36 0.69
C TYR A 129 27.76 -0.94 0.28
N ARG A 130 27.79 -1.87 -0.69
CA ARG A 130 29.04 -2.41 -1.26
C ARG A 130 29.87 -1.32 -1.90
N MET A 131 29.26 -0.43 -2.70
CA MET A 131 29.94 0.71 -3.30
C MET A 131 30.51 1.65 -2.23
N TRP A 132 29.76 1.92 -1.16
CA TRP A 132 30.24 2.71 -0.02
C TRP A 132 31.43 2.03 0.68
N TRP A 133 31.30 0.75 0.99
CA TRP A 133 32.33 -0.05 1.67
C TRP A 133 33.64 -0.11 0.88
N LEU A 134 33.55 -0.28 -0.44
CA LEU A 134 34.71 -0.31 -1.35
C LEU A 134 35.37 1.07 -1.54
N ARG A 135 34.65 2.17 -1.30
CA ARG A 135 35.13 3.55 -1.47
C ARG A 135 35.55 4.22 -0.15
N ARG A 136 35.45 3.52 0.98
CA ARG A 136 35.81 4.08 2.29
C ARG A 136 37.33 4.30 2.38
N PRO A 137 37.83 5.48 2.82
CA PRO A 137 39.25 5.72 2.94
C PRO A 137 39.76 5.02 4.20
N THR A 138 40.38 3.85 4.06
CA THR A 138 40.96 3.11 5.18
C THR A 138 42.34 3.64 5.64
N ARG A 139 42.88 4.72 5.06
CA ARG A 139 44.27 5.15 5.30
C ARG A 139 44.56 6.65 5.48
N ALA A 140 43.57 7.53 5.72
CA ALA A 140 43.89 8.92 6.07
C ALA A 140 42.85 9.51 7.02
N GLY A 141 43.30 10.06 8.15
CA GLY A 141 42.49 10.59 9.26
C GLY A 141 41.73 11.88 8.94
N GLY A 142 40.93 11.87 7.87
CA GLY A 142 39.91 12.89 7.56
C GLY A 142 38.50 12.31 7.67
N PRO A 143 37.45 13.15 7.70
CA PRO A 143 36.07 12.69 7.91
C PRO A 143 35.71 11.61 6.87
N ALA A 144 35.25 10.47 7.37
CA ALA A 144 35.08 9.20 6.68
C ALA A 144 33.90 9.16 5.67
N PHE A 145 33.70 10.24 4.91
CA PHE A 145 32.80 10.24 3.77
C PHE A 145 33.57 9.73 2.55
N GLY A 146 33.25 8.51 2.11
CA GLY A 146 33.86 7.87 0.94
C GLY A 146 33.93 8.81 -0.27
N ARG A 147 34.97 8.66 -1.10
CA ARG A 147 35.14 9.46 -2.33
C ARG A 147 33.87 9.35 -3.18
N PRO A 148 33.15 10.47 -3.43
CA PRO A 148 31.91 10.43 -4.20
C PRO A 148 32.18 9.93 -5.64
N PRO A 149 31.15 9.36 -6.30
CA PRO A 149 31.27 8.94 -7.70
C PRO A 149 31.71 10.11 -8.59
N LEU A 150 32.45 9.82 -9.67
CA LEU A 150 32.88 10.84 -10.62
C LEU A 150 31.66 11.65 -11.10
N PRO A 151 31.70 12.99 -11.05
CA PRO A 151 30.63 13.80 -11.59
C PRO A 151 30.48 13.50 -13.08
N GLY A 152 29.29 13.04 -13.50
CA GLY A 152 28.98 12.76 -14.90
C GLY A 152 28.31 11.41 -15.22
N GLY A 153 28.04 10.55 -14.24
CA GLY A 153 27.26 9.31 -14.49
C GLY A 153 25.87 9.58 -15.11
N TRP A 154 25.20 10.63 -14.63
CA TRP A 154 23.92 11.11 -15.17
C TRP A 154 24.01 11.59 -16.64
N ARG A 155 25.17 12.12 -17.05
CA ARG A 155 25.43 12.56 -18.43
C ARG A 155 25.68 11.40 -19.41
N ARG A 156 25.87 10.18 -18.90
CA ARG A 156 26.07 8.96 -19.71
C ARG A 156 24.77 8.16 -19.89
N LEU A 157 23.69 8.54 -19.19
CA LEU A 157 22.38 7.94 -19.36
C LEU A 157 21.70 8.53 -20.60
N PRO A 158 21.22 7.70 -21.55
CA PRO A 158 20.55 8.22 -22.73
C PRO A 158 19.26 8.94 -22.31
N GLY A 159 19.02 10.14 -22.87
CA GLY A 159 17.92 11.02 -22.47
C GLY A 159 16.53 10.38 -22.47
N ARG A 160 16.33 9.32 -23.27
CA ARG A 160 15.12 8.48 -23.31
C ARG A 160 14.76 7.80 -21.98
N PHE A 161 15.73 7.56 -21.10
CA PHE A 161 15.49 7.01 -19.76
C PHE A 161 15.47 8.09 -18.69
N LEU A 162 16.22 9.17 -18.90
CA LEU A 162 16.32 10.28 -17.95
C LEU A 162 15.01 11.09 -17.89
N ALA A 163 14.44 11.44 -19.04
CA ALA A 163 13.21 12.23 -19.13
C ALA A 163 12.00 11.57 -18.43
N PRO A 164 11.65 10.29 -18.68
CA PRO A 164 10.54 9.66 -17.97
C PRO A 164 10.82 9.46 -16.48
N ALA A 165 12.08 9.17 -16.08
CA ALA A 165 12.43 9.06 -14.67
C ALA A 165 12.29 10.39 -13.92
N LEU A 166 12.69 11.50 -14.54
CA LEU A 166 12.56 12.83 -13.95
C LEU A 166 11.09 13.24 -13.81
N LEU A 167 10.28 12.98 -14.85
CA LEU A 167 8.85 13.22 -14.84
C LEU A 167 8.16 12.41 -13.74
N LEU A 168 8.45 11.11 -13.64
CA LEU A 168 7.88 10.23 -12.62
C LEU A 168 8.26 10.71 -11.21
N THR A 169 9.51 11.12 -11.01
CA THR A 169 9.99 11.66 -9.73
C THR A 169 9.28 12.96 -9.37
N ALA A 170 9.10 13.88 -10.33
CA ALA A 170 8.39 15.14 -10.12
C ALA A 170 6.91 14.92 -9.77
N VAL A 171 6.24 14.04 -10.52
CA VAL A 171 4.84 13.67 -10.26
C VAL A 171 4.71 13.03 -8.88
N THR A 172 5.57 12.06 -8.54
CA THR A 172 5.54 11.39 -7.24
C THR A 172 5.85 12.35 -6.10
N GLY A 173 6.83 13.24 -6.27
CA GLY A 173 7.16 14.27 -5.28
C GLY A 173 6.05 15.29 -5.06
N TYR A 174 5.25 15.56 -6.09
CA TYR A 174 4.07 16.42 -6.00
C TYR A 174 2.93 15.74 -5.22
N PHE A 175 2.62 14.48 -5.54
CA PHE A 175 1.54 13.73 -4.87
C PHE A 175 1.92 13.20 -3.48
N VAL A 176 3.21 13.05 -3.18
CA VAL A 176 3.74 12.59 -1.88
C VAL A 176 4.78 13.59 -1.34
N PRO A 177 4.36 14.79 -0.90
CA PRO A 177 5.26 15.88 -0.55
C PRO A 177 6.22 15.55 0.60
N LEU A 178 5.78 14.70 1.54
CA LEU A 178 6.61 14.21 2.65
C LEU A 178 7.79 13.33 2.19
N PHE A 179 7.70 12.70 1.02
CA PHE A 179 8.83 11.97 0.40
C PHE A 179 9.58 12.85 -0.61
N GLY A 180 8.88 13.72 -1.34
CA GLY A 180 9.47 14.58 -2.37
C GLY A 180 10.38 15.67 -1.81
N LEU A 181 9.97 16.34 -0.73
CA LEU A 181 10.74 17.44 -0.12
C LEU A 181 12.09 16.97 0.43
N PRO A 182 12.20 15.88 1.23
CA PRO A 182 13.50 15.38 1.68
C PRO A 182 14.42 14.96 0.53
N LEU A 183 13.87 14.34 -0.52
CA LEU A 183 14.63 13.95 -1.71
C LEU A 183 15.20 15.17 -2.44
N LEU A 184 14.38 16.22 -2.59
CA LEU A 184 14.78 17.48 -3.22
C LEU A 184 15.87 18.18 -2.41
N VAL A 185 15.71 18.25 -1.08
CA VAL A 185 16.73 18.79 -0.17
C VAL A 185 18.04 18.00 -0.29
N PHE A 186 17.97 16.67 -0.26
CA PHE A 186 19.14 15.81 -0.43
C PHE A 186 19.85 16.06 -1.77
N LEU A 187 19.10 16.17 -2.87
CA LEU A 187 19.65 16.44 -4.21
C LEU A 187 20.34 17.81 -4.27
N VAL A 188 19.72 18.85 -3.71
CA VAL A 188 20.30 20.19 -3.64
C VAL A 188 21.60 20.19 -2.83
N VAL A 189 21.62 19.50 -1.69
CA VAL A 189 22.83 19.36 -0.87
C VAL A 189 23.93 18.63 -1.63
N ASP A 190 23.61 17.53 -2.31
CA ASP A 190 24.59 16.75 -3.10
C ASP A 190 25.20 17.59 -4.24
N LEU A 191 24.36 18.35 -4.97
CA LEU A 191 24.82 19.25 -6.03
C LEU A 191 25.71 20.39 -5.50
N ILE A 192 25.36 21.00 -4.37
CA ILE A 192 26.16 22.05 -3.75
C ILE A 192 27.51 21.50 -3.29
N VAL A 193 27.53 20.32 -2.66
CA VAL A 193 28.77 19.65 -2.21
C VAL A 193 29.63 19.27 -3.41
N GLY A 194 29.04 18.73 -4.47
CA GLY A 194 29.73 18.38 -5.72
C GLY A 194 30.36 19.61 -6.41
N ALA A 195 29.60 20.70 -6.54
CA ALA A 195 30.07 21.94 -7.16
C ALA A 195 31.20 22.61 -6.35
N ARG A 196 31.10 22.64 -5.02
CA ARG A 196 32.15 23.21 -4.15
C ARG A 196 33.45 22.41 -4.19
N ARG A 197 33.38 21.09 -4.37
CA ARG A 197 34.56 20.21 -4.48
C ARG A 197 35.22 20.31 -5.86
N GLY A 198 34.45 20.34 -6.95
CA GLY A 198 34.99 20.52 -8.31
C GLY A 198 35.76 21.84 -8.49
N ARG A 199 35.29 22.93 -7.87
CA ARG A 199 36.01 24.22 -7.86
C ARG A 199 37.31 24.19 -7.05
N ARG A 200 37.42 23.33 -6.03
CA ARG A 200 38.65 23.18 -5.26
C ARG A 200 39.72 22.45 -6.06
N THR A 201 39.38 21.35 -6.74
CA THR A 201 40.33 20.59 -7.56
C THR A 201 40.89 21.42 -8.72
N ALA A 202 40.03 22.16 -9.43
CA ALA A 202 40.44 23.03 -10.53
C ALA A 202 41.37 24.18 -10.08
N ARG A 203 41.22 24.65 -8.83
CA ARG A 203 42.03 25.74 -8.27
C ARG A 203 43.41 25.25 -7.79
N THR A 204 43.53 23.97 -7.40
CA THR A 204 44.82 23.36 -7.06
C THR A 204 45.64 23.05 -8.32
N GLU A 205 44.99 22.61 -9.40
CA GLU A 205 45.66 22.37 -10.70
C GLU A 205 46.12 23.68 -11.37
N ALA A 206 45.40 24.78 -11.20
CA ALA A 206 45.80 26.09 -11.75
C ALA A 206 46.90 26.80 -10.93
N ALA A 207 47.25 26.28 -9.75
CA ALA A 207 48.26 26.85 -8.84
C ALA A 207 49.55 26.00 -8.77
N ALA A 208 49.60 24.88 -9.50
CA ALA A 208 50.77 24.02 -9.67
C ALA A 208 51.40 24.26 -11.05
#